data_AF-A0AAP6A5J0-F1
#
_entry.id   AF-A0AAP6A5J0-F1
#
_cell.length_a   1.000
_cell.length_b   1.000
_cell.length_c   1.000
_cell.angle_alpha   90.00
_cell.angle_beta   90.00
_cell.angle_gamma   90.00
#
_symmetry.space_group_name_H-M   'P 1'
#
loop_
_entity.id
_entity.type
_entity.pdbx_description
1 polymer ?
#
loop_
_entity_poly.entity_id
_entity_poly.type
_entity_poly.pdbx_seq_one_letter_code
_entity_poly.pdbx_strand_id
1 'polypeptide(L)'
;MTTVFEVVNFAKDLANRGQGVDYDGWYGNQCVDLPNWISGKFFGKALWGNAIDLIKSAKQHGFEVHYMPTSERPRPGAIFVKNYWANDGGNYGHTGLIIGVSGNTVQTIEQNLVGNLSVGGPAQYSSQQISNLVGWFYPPYSDSTAVATQSSSGNLGKVKDEQGTMTVKVSLLNVRDKPGLDGKVVATYTNSEQFNYDSVYIADGYIWVSYVSRSGVRRYVAAGEESNRRNVVPYGIFK
;
A
#
# COMPACT_ATOMS: atom_id res chain seq x y z
N MET A 1 -4.46 -0.58 17.37
CA MET A 1 -4.64 -1.84 16.62
C MET A 1 -4.53 -1.47 15.15
N THR A 2 -3.57 -2.04 14.42
CA THR A 2 -3.26 -1.65 13.03
C THR A 2 -4.01 -2.52 12.04
N THR A 3 -4.49 -1.92 10.96
CA THR A 3 -5.23 -2.57 9.88
C THR A 3 -4.38 -2.79 8.62
N VAL A 4 -4.82 -3.69 7.74
CA VAL A 4 -4.21 -3.87 6.41
C VAL A 4 -4.14 -2.54 5.65
N PHE A 5 -5.24 -1.81 5.74
CA PHE A 5 -5.43 -0.52 5.09
C PHE A 5 -4.35 0.51 5.46
N GLU A 6 -4.12 0.73 6.77
CA GLU A 6 -3.15 1.72 7.24
C GLU A 6 -1.74 1.41 6.73
N VAL A 7 -1.37 0.13 6.70
CA VAL A 7 -0.07 -0.32 6.21
C VAL A 7 0.06 -0.17 4.69
N VAL A 8 -0.97 -0.55 3.93
CA VAL A 8 -0.96 -0.41 2.46
C VAL A 8 -0.87 1.05 2.04
N ASN A 9 -1.62 1.93 2.70
CA ASN A 9 -1.59 3.36 2.38
C ASN A 9 -0.30 4.03 2.81
N PHE A 10 0.26 3.64 3.95
CA PHE A 10 1.60 4.07 4.34
C PHE A 10 2.64 3.74 3.26
N ALA A 11 2.65 2.50 2.76
CA ALA A 11 3.59 2.09 1.72
C ALA A 11 3.35 2.81 0.38
N LYS A 12 2.08 2.98 -0.03
CA LYS A 12 1.72 3.75 -1.23
C LYS A 12 2.13 5.22 -1.11
N ASP A 13 1.98 5.83 0.06
CA ASP A 13 2.39 7.22 0.31
C ASP A 13 3.91 7.41 0.16
N LEU A 14 4.72 6.50 0.73
CA LEU A 14 6.16 6.50 0.50
C LEU A 14 6.49 6.47 -0.99
N ALA A 15 5.88 5.55 -1.74
CA ALA A 15 6.13 5.42 -3.16
C ALA A 15 5.69 6.65 -3.97
N ASN A 16 4.53 7.22 -3.65
CA ASN A 16 4.03 8.43 -4.31
C ASN A 16 4.94 9.65 -4.06
N ARG A 17 5.58 9.71 -2.89
CA ARG A 17 6.51 10.80 -2.53
C ARG A 17 7.95 10.53 -2.97
N GLY A 18 8.23 9.40 -3.62
CA GLY A 18 9.59 8.98 -3.97
C GLY A 18 10.47 8.77 -2.74
N GLN A 19 9.87 8.41 -1.60
CA GLN A 19 10.56 8.18 -0.34
C GLN A 19 10.67 6.68 -0.05
N GLY A 20 11.57 6.34 0.86
CA GLY A 20 11.60 5.03 1.49
C GLY A 20 11.77 5.17 2.99
N VAL A 21 11.81 4.03 3.65
CA VAL A 21 12.14 3.87 5.07
C VAL A 21 13.45 3.14 5.23
N ASP A 22 14.15 3.54 6.28
CA ASP A 22 15.37 2.93 6.80
C ASP A 22 15.05 2.59 8.27
N TYR A 23 14.89 1.31 8.56
CA TYR A 23 14.39 0.85 9.86
C TYR A 23 15.51 0.75 10.90
N ASP A 24 16.67 0.26 10.50
CA ASP A 24 17.79 -0.03 11.40
C ASP A 24 18.92 1.00 11.33
N GLY A 25 18.91 1.90 10.35
CA GLY A 25 19.93 2.93 10.12
C GLY A 25 21.13 2.43 9.31
N TRP A 26 21.07 1.22 8.74
CA TRP A 26 22.18 0.58 8.02
C TRP A 26 21.84 0.42 6.54
N TYR A 27 22.77 0.85 5.68
CA TYR A 27 22.67 0.74 4.21
C TYR A 27 21.46 1.43 3.57
N GLY A 28 20.76 2.30 4.30
CA GLY A 28 19.66 3.10 3.79
C GLY A 28 18.39 2.29 3.53
N ASN A 29 17.66 2.60 2.46
CA ASN A 29 16.34 2.02 2.20
C ASN A 29 16.43 0.66 1.48
N GLN A 30 16.86 -0.39 2.18
CA GLN A 30 16.95 -1.75 1.63
C GLN A 30 15.56 -2.39 1.47
N CYS A 31 15.53 -3.53 0.77
CA CYS A 31 14.29 -4.26 0.53
C CYS A 31 13.67 -4.78 1.83
N VAL A 32 14.48 -5.10 2.85
CA VAL A 32 14.03 -5.57 4.15
C VAL A 32 13.44 -4.46 5.03
N ASP A 33 13.79 -3.19 4.79
CA ASP A 33 13.39 -2.08 5.66
C ASP A 33 11.89 -1.82 5.62
N LEU A 34 11.25 -1.88 4.46
CA LEU A 34 9.81 -1.66 4.39
C LEU A 34 9.04 -2.75 5.19
N PRO A 35 9.29 -4.06 4.98
CA PRO A 35 8.76 -5.11 5.85
C PRO A 35 9.08 -4.94 7.35
N ASN A 36 10.32 -4.57 7.69
CA ASN A 36 10.73 -4.40 9.09
C ASN A 36 10.14 -3.16 9.74
N TRP A 37 9.96 -2.08 8.99
CA TRP A 37 9.24 -0.89 9.44
C TRP A 37 7.79 -1.23 9.72
N ILE A 38 7.13 -1.95 8.81
CA ILE A 38 5.76 -2.42 9.00
C ILE A 38 5.69 -3.29 10.27
N SER A 39 6.46 -4.38 10.32
CA SER A 39 6.39 -5.35 11.42
C SER A 39 6.85 -4.77 12.77
N GLY A 40 7.92 -3.98 12.77
CA GLY A 40 8.52 -3.38 13.95
C GLY A 40 7.75 -2.17 14.48
N LYS A 41 7.43 -1.18 13.65
CA LYS A 41 6.78 0.06 14.10
C LYS A 41 5.29 -0.07 14.32
N PHE A 42 4.58 -0.81 13.46
CA PHE A 42 3.12 -0.96 13.63
C PHE A 42 2.76 -2.12 14.58
N PHE A 43 3.55 -3.20 14.61
CA PHE A 43 3.20 -4.41 15.36
C PHE A 43 4.18 -4.77 16.48
N GLY A 44 5.25 -3.99 16.69
CA GLY A 44 6.22 -4.22 17.77
C GLY A 44 7.03 -5.51 17.60
N LYS A 45 7.12 -6.06 16.39
CA LYS A 45 7.74 -7.36 16.10
C LYS A 45 8.78 -7.23 15.00
N ALA A 46 9.99 -6.81 15.35
CA ALA A 46 11.09 -6.74 14.39
C ALA A 46 11.41 -8.13 13.82
N LEU A 47 11.61 -8.21 12.51
CA LEU A 47 12.01 -9.41 11.79
C LEU A 47 13.53 -9.44 11.64
N TRP A 48 14.10 -10.64 11.61
CA TRP A 48 15.54 -10.86 11.53
C TRP A 48 15.92 -11.51 10.19
N GLY A 49 17.20 -11.36 9.81
CA GLY A 49 17.79 -11.98 8.63
C GLY A 49 17.60 -11.19 7.33
N ASN A 50 17.99 -11.80 6.22
CA ASN A 50 17.81 -11.21 4.89
C ASN A 50 16.37 -11.37 4.41
N ALA A 51 16.04 -10.80 3.24
CA ALA A 51 14.70 -10.91 2.67
C ALA A 51 14.20 -12.37 2.56
N ILE A 52 15.08 -13.31 2.20
CA ILE A 52 14.76 -14.74 2.13
C ILE A 52 14.39 -15.36 3.49
N ASP A 53 14.88 -14.80 4.59
CA ASP A 53 14.70 -15.31 5.95
C ASP A 53 13.45 -14.76 6.62
N LEU A 54 12.91 -13.64 6.14
CA LEU A 54 11.80 -12.93 6.78
C LEU A 54 10.57 -13.82 7.00
N ILE A 55 10.29 -14.75 6.07
CA ILE A 55 9.15 -15.66 6.22
C ILE A 55 9.33 -16.64 7.39
N LYS A 56 10.58 -17.05 7.69
CA LYS A 56 10.90 -17.87 8.87
C LYS A 56 10.82 -17.03 10.14
N SER A 57 11.34 -15.79 10.09
CA SER A 57 11.26 -14.85 11.21
C SER A 57 9.80 -14.52 11.58
N ALA A 58 8.96 -14.27 10.59
CA ALA A 58 7.52 -14.05 10.74
C ALA A 58 6.83 -15.26 11.38
N LYS A 59 7.14 -16.48 10.92
CA LYS A 59 6.62 -17.72 11.50
C LYS A 59 6.96 -17.84 12.99
N GLN A 60 8.20 -17.51 13.37
CA GLN A 60 8.64 -17.52 14.78
C GLN A 60 7.89 -16.51 15.65
N HIS A 61 7.48 -15.38 15.05
CA HIS A 61 6.65 -14.37 15.70
C HIS A 61 5.16 -14.72 15.79
N GLY A 62 4.75 -15.89 15.25
CA GLY A 62 3.38 -16.39 15.24
C GLY A 62 2.51 -15.82 14.13
N PHE A 63 3.10 -15.31 13.04
CA PHE A 63 2.35 -14.75 11.92
C PHE A 63 1.66 -15.84 11.10
N GLU A 64 0.59 -15.46 10.39
CA GLU A 64 0.03 -16.29 9.32
C GLU A 64 1.06 -16.37 8.18
N VAL A 65 1.45 -17.58 7.77
CA VAL A 65 2.49 -17.84 6.77
C VAL A 65 1.99 -18.87 5.76
N HIS A 66 2.24 -18.60 4.49
CA HIS A 66 1.94 -19.48 3.36
C HIS A 66 3.19 -19.69 2.52
N TYR A 67 3.60 -20.95 2.36
CA TYR A 67 4.72 -21.34 1.50
C TYR A 67 4.21 -21.83 0.15
N MET A 68 4.97 -21.55 -0.91
CA MET A 68 4.72 -22.16 -2.22
C MET A 68 5.31 -23.59 -2.27
N PRO A 69 4.67 -24.51 -3.01
CA PRO A 69 3.38 -24.36 -3.67
C PRO A 69 2.21 -24.46 -2.68
N THR A 70 1.14 -23.71 -2.94
CA THR A 70 -0.11 -23.75 -2.17
C THR A 70 -1.32 -23.48 -3.08
N SER A 71 -2.51 -23.94 -2.67
CA SER A 71 -3.79 -23.55 -3.28
C SER A 71 -4.29 -22.18 -2.81
N GLU A 72 -3.71 -21.67 -1.72
CA GLU A 72 -4.04 -20.37 -1.17
C GLU A 72 -3.53 -19.24 -2.06
N ARG A 73 -4.24 -18.10 -2.02
CA ARG A 73 -3.87 -16.92 -2.79
C ARG A 73 -3.47 -15.78 -1.87
N PRO A 74 -2.41 -15.02 -2.19
CA PRO A 74 -2.06 -13.85 -1.40
C PRO A 74 -3.17 -12.79 -1.47
N ARG A 75 -3.20 -11.92 -0.47
CA ARG A 75 -4.15 -10.80 -0.34
C ARG A 75 -3.37 -9.51 -0.06
N PRO A 76 -3.94 -8.32 -0.31
CA PRO A 76 -3.35 -7.07 0.14
C PRO A 76 -2.98 -7.11 1.63
N GLY A 77 -1.86 -6.50 1.99
CA GLY A 77 -1.28 -6.57 3.34
C GLY A 77 -0.29 -7.71 3.53
N ALA A 78 -0.23 -8.69 2.62
CA ALA A 78 0.79 -9.72 2.70
C ALA A 78 2.19 -9.14 2.41
N ILE A 79 3.20 -9.57 3.16
CA ILE A 79 4.60 -9.38 2.82
C ILE A 79 5.05 -10.61 2.04
N PHE A 80 5.50 -10.44 0.80
CA PHE A 80 5.96 -11.54 -0.03
C PHE A 80 7.46 -11.79 0.16
N VAL A 81 7.90 -13.02 -0.05
CA VAL A 81 9.31 -13.38 -0.14
C VAL A 81 9.55 -14.11 -1.47
N LYS A 82 10.61 -13.72 -2.19
CA LYS A 82 11.07 -14.41 -3.40
C LYS A 82 12.58 -14.62 -3.37
N ASN A 83 13.07 -15.54 -4.18
CA ASN A 83 14.51 -15.75 -4.35
C ASN A 83 15.15 -14.58 -5.12
N TYR A 84 16.36 -14.22 -4.72
CA TYR A 84 17.25 -13.32 -5.45
C TYR A 84 18.68 -13.76 -5.20
N TRP A 85 19.33 -14.22 -6.27
CA TRP A 85 20.69 -14.72 -6.25
C TRP A 85 21.62 -13.60 -6.72
N ALA A 86 22.48 -13.13 -5.81
CA ALA A 86 23.48 -12.12 -6.13
C ALA A 86 24.70 -12.74 -6.84
N ASN A 87 25.58 -11.89 -7.35
CA ASN A 87 26.76 -12.29 -8.13
C ASN A 87 27.79 -13.08 -7.33
N ASP A 88 27.74 -12.99 -6.00
CA ASP A 88 28.57 -13.79 -5.08
C ASP A 88 28.04 -15.22 -4.87
N GLY A 89 26.91 -15.58 -5.51
CA GLY A 89 26.25 -16.87 -5.37
C GLY A 89 25.35 -16.98 -4.14
N GLY A 90 25.23 -15.92 -3.33
CA GLY A 90 24.35 -15.87 -2.17
C GLY A 90 22.90 -15.61 -2.57
N ASN A 91 21.96 -16.33 -1.94
CA ASN A 91 20.53 -16.02 -2.04
C ASN A 91 20.13 -15.08 -0.90
N TYR A 92 20.09 -13.78 -1.18
CA TYR A 92 19.63 -12.77 -0.21
C TYR A 92 18.10 -12.63 -0.22
N GLY A 93 17.47 -13.08 -1.31
CA GLY A 93 16.04 -12.91 -1.51
C GLY A 93 15.65 -11.47 -1.83
N HIS A 94 14.36 -11.29 -2.10
CA HIS A 94 13.74 -9.99 -2.25
C HIS A 94 12.32 -10.03 -1.70
N THR A 95 11.81 -8.88 -1.29
CA THR A 95 10.59 -8.78 -0.50
C THR A 95 9.90 -7.43 -0.76
N GLY A 96 8.66 -7.33 -0.31
CA GLY A 96 7.86 -6.11 -0.35
C GLY A 96 6.43 -6.36 0.10
N LEU A 97 5.63 -5.30 0.08
CA LEU A 97 4.23 -5.34 0.49
C LEU A 97 3.34 -5.58 -0.73
N ILE A 98 2.47 -6.58 -0.67
CA ILE A 98 1.40 -6.80 -1.64
C ILE A 98 0.28 -5.78 -1.37
N ILE A 99 -0.08 -5.02 -2.39
CA ILE A 99 -1.12 -3.98 -2.34
C ILE A 99 -2.34 -4.30 -3.22
N GLY A 100 -2.27 -5.36 -4.02
CA GLY A 100 -3.32 -5.76 -4.95
C GLY A 100 -3.00 -7.10 -5.61
N VAL A 101 -4.01 -7.75 -6.17
CA VAL A 101 -3.86 -9.05 -6.87
C VAL A 101 -4.69 -9.00 -8.15
N SER A 102 -4.08 -9.37 -9.27
CA SER A 102 -4.74 -9.41 -10.58
C SER A 102 -4.27 -10.63 -11.36
N GLY A 103 -5.18 -11.57 -11.62
CA GLY A 103 -4.83 -12.84 -12.27
C GLY A 103 -3.73 -13.58 -11.52
N ASN A 104 -2.63 -13.95 -12.18
CA ASN A 104 -1.48 -14.63 -11.55
C ASN A 104 -0.39 -13.68 -11.04
N THR A 105 -0.69 -12.39 -10.98
CA THR A 105 0.24 -11.34 -10.60
C THR A 105 -0.21 -10.66 -9.31
N VAL A 106 0.75 -10.30 -8.47
CA VAL A 106 0.54 -9.40 -7.33
C VAL A 106 1.11 -8.02 -7.66
N GLN A 107 0.37 -6.97 -7.31
CA GLN A 107 0.84 -5.59 -7.34
C GLN A 107 1.49 -5.29 -6.00
N THR A 108 2.64 -4.63 -6.02
CA THR A 108 3.50 -4.52 -4.84
C THR A 108 4.05 -3.11 -4.65
N ILE A 109 4.42 -2.79 -3.40
CA ILE A 109 5.35 -1.71 -3.07
C ILE A 109 6.65 -2.35 -2.58
N GLU A 110 7.76 -1.98 -3.20
CA GLU A 110 9.08 -2.58 -2.96
C GLU A 110 10.13 -1.47 -2.83
N GLN A 111 11.16 -1.71 -2.02
CA GLN A 111 12.35 -0.85 -1.93
C GLN A 111 13.55 -1.53 -2.57
N ASN A 112 14.51 -0.71 -3.00
CA ASN A 112 15.78 -1.17 -3.56
C ASN A 112 15.68 -2.18 -4.71
N LEU A 113 14.79 -1.93 -5.69
CA LEU A 113 14.61 -2.82 -6.85
C LEU A 113 15.89 -3.00 -7.71
N VAL A 114 16.81 -2.04 -7.66
CA VAL A 114 18.07 -2.06 -8.42
C VAL A 114 19.19 -2.78 -7.66
N GLY A 115 18.98 -3.15 -6.39
CA GLY A 115 19.97 -3.86 -5.58
C GLY A 115 21.18 -3.01 -5.17
N ASN A 116 20.98 -1.71 -4.94
CA ASN A 116 22.03 -0.84 -4.41
C ASN A 116 22.26 -1.14 -2.92
N LEU A 117 23.32 -1.87 -2.63
CA LEU A 117 23.68 -2.29 -1.28
C LEU A 117 24.26 -1.17 -0.40
N SER A 118 24.57 -0.01 -0.98
CA SER A 118 25.19 1.11 -0.23
C SER A 118 24.18 2.07 0.37
N VAL A 119 23.07 2.34 -0.33
CA VAL A 119 22.05 3.33 0.08
C VAL A 119 20.60 2.86 -0.09
N GLY A 120 20.40 1.71 -0.71
CA GLY A 120 19.08 1.19 -1.02
C GLY A 120 18.39 1.95 -2.15
N GLY A 121 17.06 2.00 -2.11
CA GLY A 121 16.25 2.76 -3.06
C GLY A 121 14.87 3.09 -2.50
N PRO A 122 14.20 4.14 -3.01
CA PRO A 122 12.89 4.52 -2.49
C PRO A 122 11.85 3.41 -2.71
N ALA A 123 10.75 3.50 -1.97
CA ALA A 123 9.58 2.66 -2.22
C ALA A 123 9.04 2.96 -3.63
N GLN A 124 8.70 1.93 -4.38
CA GLN A 124 8.20 2.05 -5.74
C GLN A 124 7.11 1.00 -6.01
N TYR A 125 6.17 1.35 -6.89
CA TYR A 125 5.20 0.40 -7.41
C TYR A 125 5.88 -0.63 -8.31
N SER A 126 5.56 -1.90 -8.12
CA SER A 126 6.08 -3.01 -8.91
C SER A 126 5.01 -4.10 -9.06
N SER A 127 5.41 -5.23 -9.63
CA SER A 127 4.59 -6.42 -9.70
C SER A 127 5.42 -7.69 -9.68
N GLN A 128 4.86 -8.78 -9.14
CA GLN A 128 5.49 -10.09 -9.12
C GLN A 128 4.53 -11.17 -9.60
N GLN A 129 5.05 -12.17 -10.32
CA GLN A 129 4.29 -13.40 -10.58
C GLN A 129 4.18 -14.22 -9.31
N ILE A 130 2.98 -14.70 -8.98
CA ILE A 130 2.74 -15.54 -7.79
C ILE A 130 3.59 -16.80 -7.84
N SER A 131 3.80 -17.37 -9.04
CA SER A 131 4.63 -18.57 -9.26
C SER A 131 6.10 -18.38 -8.89
N ASN A 132 6.59 -17.14 -8.81
CA ASN A 132 7.98 -16.83 -8.53
C ASN A 132 8.25 -16.59 -7.03
N LEU A 133 7.19 -16.62 -6.21
CA LEU A 133 7.30 -16.41 -4.77
C LEU A 133 7.79 -17.70 -4.08
N VAL A 134 8.59 -17.52 -3.03
CA VAL A 134 8.87 -18.56 -2.04
C VAL A 134 7.66 -18.72 -1.11
N GLY A 135 6.97 -17.62 -0.84
CA GLY A 135 5.77 -17.58 -0.02
C GLY A 135 5.41 -16.15 0.36
N TRP A 136 4.46 -16.02 1.27
CA TRP A 136 4.07 -14.75 1.86
C TRP A 136 3.60 -14.93 3.30
N PHE A 137 3.56 -13.83 4.04
CA PHE A 137 3.07 -13.82 5.41
C PHE A 137 2.30 -12.55 5.71
N TYR A 138 1.47 -12.60 6.76
CA TYR A 138 0.67 -11.46 7.19
C TYR A 138 1.12 -11.03 8.59
N PRO A 139 1.50 -9.75 8.77
CA PRO A 139 1.50 -9.13 10.09
C PRO A 139 0.15 -9.34 10.81
N PRO A 140 0.11 -9.24 12.15
CA PRO A 140 -1.07 -9.55 12.95
C PRO A 140 -2.06 -8.37 12.92
N TYR A 141 -2.65 -8.17 11.75
CA TYR A 141 -3.66 -7.16 11.49
C TYR A 141 -4.89 -7.36 12.36
N SER A 142 -5.47 -6.25 12.79
CA SER A 142 -6.66 -6.26 13.65
C SER A 142 -7.95 -6.57 12.90
N ASP A 143 -7.98 -6.28 11.59
CA ASP A 143 -8.96 -6.79 10.65
C ASP A 143 -8.54 -8.20 10.20
N SER A 144 -8.92 -9.20 11.01
CA SER A 144 -8.62 -10.62 10.78
C SER A 144 -8.99 -11.08 9.37
N THR A 145 -8.01 -11.68 8.68
CA THR A 145 -8.18 -12.83 7.77
C THR A 145 -9.42 -12.85 6.87
N ALA A 146 -9.57 -11.84 6.01
CA ALA A 146 -10.13 -11.92 4.65
C ALA A 146 -10.59 -10.52 4.28
N VAL A 147 -9.77 -9.76 3.54
CA VAL A 147 -10.40 -8.82 2.62
C VAL A 147 -11.17 -9.70 1.65
N ALA A 148 -12.48 -9.81 1.88
CA ALA A 148 -13.42 -10.35 0.91
C ALA A 148 -13.02 -9.78 -0.44
N THR A 149 -12.88 -10.68 -1.42
CA THR A 149 -12.74 -10.37 -2.84
C THR A 149 -13.18 -8.95 -3.13
N GLN A 150 -12.24 -8.08 -3.50
CA GLN A 150 -12.54 -6.82 -4.13
C GLN A 150 -13.51 -7.14 -5.27
N SER A 151 -14.81 -7.04 -5.01
CA SER A 151 -15.77 -6.74 -6.06
C SER A 151 -15.41 -5.33 -6.44
N SER A 152 -14.41 -5.22 -7.32
CA SER A 152 -14.12 -4.03 -8.08
C SER A 152 -15.41 -3.70 -8.79
N SER A 153 -16.22 -2.80 -8.21
CA SER A 153 -17.04 -1.91 -9.02
C SER A 153 -16.04 -1.22 -9.93
N GLY A 154 -15.84 -1.75 -11.14
CA GLY A 154 -14.90 -1.18 -12.11
C GLY A 154 -15.18 0.31 -12.26
N ASN A 155 -14.13 1.11 -12.54
CA ASN A 155 -14.17 2.58 -12.64
C ASN A 155 -15.53 3.12 -13.12
N LEU A 156 -16.39 3.51 -12.17
CA LEU A 156 -17.74 4.01 -12.45
C LEU A 156 -17.69 5.49 -12.85
N GLY A 157 -16.57 6.17 -12.57
CA GLY A 157 -16.47 7.60 -12.78
C GLY A 157 -17.36 8.35 -11.80
N LYS A 158 -18.08 9.37 -12.27
CA LYS A 158 -18.95 10.19 -11.43
C LYS A 158 -20.16 9.37 -10.98
N VAL A 159 -20.39 9.28 -9.67
CA VAL A 159 -21.51 8.51 -9.10
C VAL A 159 -22.66 9.38 -8.63
N LYS A 160 -22.39 10.59 -8.13
CA LYS A 160 -23.43 11.56 -7.74
C LYS A 160 -22.87 12.98 -7.64
N ASP A 161 -23.78 13.94 -7.74
CA ASP A 161 -23.58 15.31 -7.26
C ASP A 161 -23.87 15.37 -5.76
N GLU A 162 -22.98 16.00 -5.00
CA GLU A 162 -23.10 16.15 -3.54
C GLU A 162 -22.27 17.35 -3.10
N GLN A 163 -22.91 18.34 -2.49
CA GLN A 163 -22.20 19.44 -1.84
C GLN A 163 -21.89 19.06 -0.41
N GLY A 164 -20.63 19.18 -0.01
CA GLY A 164 -20.21 18.91 1.36
C GLY A 164 -18.83 19.48 1.66
N THR A 165 -18.44 19.37 2.93
CA THR A 165 -17.11 19.74 3.41
C THR A 165 -16.43 18.50 3.98
N MET A 166 -15.21 18.22 3.51
CA MET A 166 -14.36 17.16 4.06
C MET A 166 -13.30 17.77 4.99
N THR A 167 -13.18 17.23 6.21
CA THR A 167 -12.06 17.48 7.12
C THR A 167 -11.09 16.30 7.07
N VAL A 168 -9.86 16.51 6.63
CA VAL A 168 -8.86 15.46 6.44
C VAL A 168 -8.40 14.89 7.80
N LYS A 169 -8.36 13.56 7.92
CA LYS A 169 -7.94 12.85 9.15
C LYS A 169 -6.69 11.99 8.96
N VAL A 170 -6.23 11.83 7.74
CA VAL A 170 -4.92 11.23 7.42
C VAL A 170 -3.82 12.30 7.41
N SER A 171 -2.55 11.90 7.49
CA SER A 171 -1.41 12.82 7.54
C SER A 171 -1.23 13.62 6.26
N LEU A 172 -1.43 12.97 5.11
CA LEU A 172 -1.31 13.57 3.78
C LEU A 172 -2.28 12.91 2.81
N LEU A 173 -2.86 13.71 1.92
CA LEU A 173 -3.91 13.32 1.00
C LEU A 173 -3.66 14.00 -0.35
N ASN A 174 -3.40 13.20 -1.39
CA ASN A 174 -3.07 13.75 -2.70
C ASN A 174 -4.31 14.32 -3.41
N VAL A 175 -4.12 15.49 -4.01
CA VAL A 175 -5.05 16.09 -4.97
C VAL A 175 -4.56 15.76 -6.37
N ARG A 176 -5.44 15.17 -7.19
CA ARG A 176 -5.13 14.71 -8.55
C ARG A 176 -5.93 15.44 -9.61
N ASP A 177 -5.46 15.38 -10.85
CA ASP A 177 -6.09 15.97 -12.03
C ASP A 177 -7.18 15.10 -12.67
N LYS A 178 -7.22 13.80 -12.35
CA LYS A 178 -8.30 12.86 -12.69
C LYS A 178 -8.59 11.94 -11.50
N PRO A 179 -9.80 11.34 -11.42
CA PRO A 179 -10.10 10.33 -10.41
C PRO A 179 -9.38 9.04 -10.79
N GLY A 180 -8.50 8.57 -9.91
CA GLY A 180 -7.72 7.37 -10.13
C GLY A 180 -6.29 7.47 -9.61
N LEU A 181 -5.67 6.33 -9.36
CA LEU A 181 -4.30 6.22 -8.87
C LEU A 181 -3.26 6.67 -9.90
N ASP A 182 -3.61 6.62 -11.19
CA ASP A 182 -2.79 7.05 -12.31
C ASP A 182 -2.92 8.56 -12.62
N GLY A 183 -3.73 9.31 -11.86
CA GLY A 183 -3.86 10.76 -12.00
C GLY A 183 -2.62 11.50 -11.50
N LYS A 184 -2.22 12.57 -12.17
CA LYS A 184 -1.07 13.38 -11.75
C LYS A 184 -1.39 14.08 -10.44
N VAL A 185 -0.49 13.97 -9.46
CA VAL A 185 -0.58 14.72 -8.22
C VAL A 185 -0.25 16.18 -8.49
N VAL A 186 -1.14 17.08 -8.08
CA VAL A 186 -1.05 18.54 -8.35
C VAL A 186 -1.07 19.39 -7.08
N ALA A 187 -1.51 18.82 -5.97
CA ALA A 187 -1.47 19.43 -4.63
C ALA A 187 -1.65 18.34 -3.57
N THR A 188 -1.59 18.73 -2.30
CA THR A 188 -1.81 17.84 -1.16
C THR A 188 -2.61 18.55 -0.09
N TYR A 189 -3.46 17.82 0.61
CA TYR A 189 -3.99 18.21 1.92
C TYR A 189 -3.27 17.46 3.03
N THR A 190 -3.18 18.06 4.20
CA THR A 190 -2.61 17.48 5.42
C THR A 190 -3.67 17.35 6.51
N ASN A 191 -3.34 16.68 7.61
CA ASN A 191 -4.26 16.44 8.71
C ASN A 191 -4.94 17.73 9.19
N SER A 192 -6.25 17.64 9.43
CA SER A 192 -7.12 18.73 9.92
C SER A 192 -7.41 19.86 8.91
N GLU A 193 -6.82 19.84 7.72
CA GLU A 193 -7.24 20.74 6.65
C GLU A 193 -8.65 20.40 6.14
N GLN A 194 -9.34 21.43 5.63
CA GLN A 194 -10.72 21.33 5.16
C GLN A 194 -10.86 21.85 3.73
N PHE A 195 -11.74 21.21 2.97
CA PHE A 195 -12.11 21.68 1.64
C PHE A 195 -13.55 21.29 1.29
N ASN A 196 -14.16 22.09 0.44
CA ASN A 196 -15.51 21.84 -0.07
C ASN A 196 -15.44 21.01 -1.35
N TYR A 197 -16.44 20.17 -1.56
CA TYR A 197 -16.61 19.37 -2.77
C TYR A 197 -18.05 19.48 -3.29
N ASP A 198 -18.24 19.15 -4.56
CA ASP A 198 -19.52 19.26 -5.27
C ASP A 198 -19.98 17.94 -5.92
N SER A 199 -19.11 16.91 -5.92
CA SER A 199 -19.40 15.64 -6.55
C SER A 199 -18.55 14.49 -6.01
N VAL A 200 -19.08 13.27 -6.17
CA VAL A 200 -18.47 12.03 -5.70
C VAL A 200 -18.26 11.09 -6.89
N TYR A 201 -17.11 10.40 -6.90
CA TYR A 201 -16.67 9.47 -7.93
C TYR A 201 -16.24 8.15 -7.30
N ILE A 202 -16.26 7.07 -8.08
CA ILE A 202 -15.67 5.78 -7.70
C ILE A 202 -14.66 5.39 -8.78
N ALA A 203 -13.40 5.19 -8.37
CA ALA A 203 -12.34 4.73 -9.24
C ALA A 203 -11.23 4.03 -8.45
N ASP A 204 -10.63 3.00 -9.03
CA ASP A 204 -9.47 2.24 -8.54
C ASP A 204 -9.62 1.75 -7.08
N GLY A 205 -10.84 1.37 -6.69
CA GLY A 205 -11.15 0.90 -5.34
C GLY A 205 -11.31 2.01 -4.30
N TYR A 206 -11.45 3.26 -4.72
CA TYR A 206 -11.65 4.41 -3.83
C TYR A 206 -12.91 5.19 -4.18
N ILE A 207 -13.53 5.75 -3.14
CA ILE A 207 -14.43 6.89 -3.27
C ILE A 207 -13.57 8.14 -3.38
N TRP A 208 -13.85 8.98 -4.35
CA TRP A 208 -13.20 10.27 -4.55
C TRP A 208 -14.23 11.38 -4.41
N VAL A 209 -13.85 12.48 -3.77
CA VAL A 209 -14.58 13.74 -3.81
C VAL A 209 -13.92 14.68 -4.81
N SER A 210 -14.72 15.53 -5.46
CA SER A 210 -14.25 16.44 -6.50
C SER A 210 -14.78 17.85 -6.32
N TYR A 211 -13.96 18.82 -6.71
CA TYR A 211 -14.25 20.25 -6.63
C TYR A 211 -13.58 21.00 -7.79
N VAL A 212 -14.05 22.22 -8.07
CA VAL A 212 -13.37 23.15 -8.96
C VAL A 212 -12.39 23.99 -8.14
N SER A 213 -11.10 23.95 -8.47
CA SER A 213 -10.08 24.74 -7.78
C SER A 213 -10.26 26.24 -8.05
N ARG A 214 -9.55 27.08 -7.29
CA ARG A 214 -9.51 28.54 -7.52
C ARG A 214 -9.08 28.92 -8.95
N SER A 215 -8.29 28.07 -9.61
CA SER A 215 -7.85 28.24 -10.99
C SER A 215 -8.87 27.76 -12.04
N GLY A 216 -10.08 27.37 -11.63
CA GLY A 216 -11.13 26.88 -12.54
C GLY A 216 -10.97 25.44 -13.01
N VAL A 217 -10.01 24.69 -12.49
CA VAL A 217 -9.72 23.30 -12.94
C VAL A 217 -10.33 22.30 -11.96
N ARG A 218 -11.01 21.27 -12.46
CA ARG A 218 -11.57 20.22 -11.62
C ARG A 218 -10.47 19.34 -11.01
N ARG A 219 -10.57 19.07 -9.72
CA ARG A 219 -9.62 18.29 -8.93
C ARG A 219 -10.32 17.13 -8.23
N TYR A 220 -9.54 16.10 -7.93
CA TYR A 220 -10.04 14.84 -7.37
C TYR A 220 -9.19 14.44 -6.18
N VAL A 221 -9.86 14.05 -5.12
CA VAL A 221 -9.23 13.72 -3.85
C VAL A 221 -9.82 12.42 -3.36
N ALA A 222 -8.97 11.42 -3.08
CA ALA A 222 -9.45 10.17 -2.51
C ALA A 222 -10.06 10.46 -1.12
N ALA A 223 -11.31 10.07 -0.93
CA ALA A 223 -12.11 10.28 0.27
C ALA A 223 -12.21 9.01 1.13
N GLY A 224 -11.90 7.85 0.57
CA GLY A 224 -11.84 6.61 1.32
C GLY A 224 -11.86 5.38 0.42
N GLU A 225 -11.72 4.20 1.01
CA GLU A 225 -11.84 2.94 0.26
C GLU A 225 -13.29 2.63 -0.08
N GLU A 226 -13.48 2.11 -1.28
CA GLU A 226 -14.79 1.74 -1.79
C GLU A 226 -15.03 0.24 -1.66
N SER A 227 -16.16 -0.12 -1.06
CA SER A 227 -16.71 -1.46 -1.18
C SER A 227 -18.23 -1.38 -1.27
N ASN A 228 -18.82 -2.07 -2.25
CA ASN A 228 -20.27 -2.09 -2.51
C ASN A 228 -20.90 -0.69 -2.57
N ARG A 229 -20.21 0.23 -3.26
CA ARG A 229 -20.49 1.65 -3.44
C ARG A 229 -20.56 2.46 -2.16
N ARG A 230 -19.88 2.01 -1.10
CA ARG A 230 -19.81 2.68 0.19
C ARG A 230 -18.37 2.98 0.55
N ASN A 231 -18.18 4.11 1.22
CA ASN A 231 -16.90 4.43 1.83
C ASN A 231 -16.75 3.57 3.09
N VAL A 232 -15.95 2.51 3.03
CA VAL A 232 -15.72 1.60 4.15
C VAL A 232 -14.57 2.03 5.04
N VAL A 233 -13.67 2.89 4.53
CA VAL A 233 -12.54 3.43 5.28
C VAL A 233 -12.35 4.91 4.94
N PRO A 234 -13.05 5.83 5.64
CA PRO A 234 -13.04 7.24 5.30
C PRO A 234 -11.72 7.93 5.69
N TYR A 235 -11.17 8.76 4.80
CA TYR A 235 -9.92 9.51 5.02
C TYR A 235 -10.15 10.86 5.72
N GLY A 236 -11.40 11.14 6.07
CA GLY A 236 -11.84 12.39 6.67
C GLY A 236 -13.25 12.30 7.22
N ILE A 237 -13.68 13.38 7.86
CA ILE A 237 -15.06 13.57 8.32
C ILE A 237 -15.81 14.42 7.29
N PHE A 238 -17.02 14.01 6.92
CA PHE A 238 -17.88 14.67 5.94
C PHE A 238 -19.02 15.40 6.66
N LYS A 239 -19.35 16.62 6.22
CA LYS A 239 -20.46 17.45 6.71
C LYS A 239 -21.24 18.02 5.55
#